data_AF-A0A1G7A943-F1
#
_entry.id   AF-A0A1G7A943-F1
#
_cell.length_a   1.000
_cell.length_b   1.000
_cell.length_c   1.000
_cell.angle_alpha   90.00
_cell.angle_beta   90.00
_cell.angle_gamma   90.00
#
_symmetry.space_group_name_H-M   'P 1'
#
loop_
_entity.id
_entity.type
_entity.pdbx_description
1 polymer ?
#
loop_
_entity_poly.entity_id
_entity_poly.type
_entity_poly.pdbx_seq_one_letter_code
_entity_poly.pdbx_strand_id
1 'polypeptide(L)'
;MIGYRIVSVFDISQTEGEELPALSSQDFLDCGVEGYQKLFSALKQASPVTVRFEEVNDGSHGYFSRNKQEIVLKQGMSQADTLATLFHEMAHASLHNNEEAKEVDRHIKEVEAESVAYVLSTHFGLPCEEVSLAYIAGWASADKDKMGILKNSMSRIRGAASRLLTEIEKELKKSKSSQMIA
;
A
#
# COMPACT_ATOMS: atom_id res chain seq x y z
N MET A 1 -5.38 4.53 -33.19
CA MET A 1 -4.77 5.86 -33.01
C MET A 1 -4.64 6.09 -31.51
N ILE A 2 -3.43 6.30 -30.98
CA ILE A 2 -3.21 6.59 -29.56
C ILE A 2 -2.77 8.06 -29.48
N GLY A 3 -3.46 8.87 -28.66
CA GLY A 3 -3.18 10.30 -28.48
C GLY A 3 -3.14 10.67 -26.99
N TYR A 4 -2.45 11.75 -26.64
CA TYR A 4 -2.37 12.30 -25.29
C TYR A 4 -3.03 13.68 -25.23
N ARG A 5 -3.62 14.03 -24.08
CA ARG A 5 -4.21 15.35 -23.82
C ARG A 5 -3.54 15.96 -22.60
N ILE A 6 -2.99 17.16 -22.76
CA ILE A 6 -2.50 17.96 -21.64
C ILE A 6 -3.71 18.50 -20.90
N VAL A 7 -3.74 18.30 -19.58
CA VAL A 7 -4.74 18.87 -18.68
C VAL A 7 -4.01 19.59 -17.56
N SER A 8 -4.49 20.78 -17.21
CA SER A 8 -3.98 21.54 -16.08
C SER A 8 -4.61 21.02 -14.79
N VAL A 9 -3.81 20.84 -13.76
CA VAL A 9 -4.24 20.52 -12.40
C VAL A 9 -3.84 21.70 -11.52
N PHE A 10 -4.75 22.14 -10.66
CA PHE A 10 -4.52 23.18 -9.67
C PHE A 10 -4.62 22.56 -8.28
N ASP A 11 -3.79 23.01 -7.35
CA ASP A 11 -3.92 22.60 -5.95
C ASP A 11 -5.23 23.18 -5.36
N ILE A 12 -5.83 22.51 -4.37
CA ILE A 12 -7.07 23.00 -3.73
C ILE A 12 -6.84 24.39 -3.11
N SER A 13 -5.65 24.65 -2.56
CA SER A 13 -5.26 25.97 -2.05
C SER A 13 -5.22 27.07 -3.11
N GLN A 14 -5.20 26.69 -4.39
CA GLN A 14 -5.22 27.59 -5.55
C GLN A 14 -6.62 27.74 -6.15
N THR A 15 -7.64 27.16 -5.52
CA THR A 15 -9.03 27.20 -5.98
C THR A 15 -9.92 27.86 -4.93
N GLU A 16 -10.90 28.65 -5.38
CA GLU A 16 -11.96 29.20 -4.53
C GLU A 16 -13.24 28.40 -4.77
N GLY A 17 -13.91 27.93 -3.70
CA GLY A 17 -15.11 27.10 -3.81
C GLY A 17 -15.51 26.44 -2.50
N GLU A 18 -16.62 25.69 -2.54
CA GLU A 18 -17.05 24.84 -1.42
C GLU A 18 -15.99 23.75 -1.16
N GLU A 19 -15.69 23.49 0.11
CA GLU A 19 -14.71 22.46 0.48
C GLU A 19 -15.13 21.11 -0.12
N LEU A 20 -14.20 20.48 -0.84
CA LEU A 20 -14.44 19.13 -1.33
C LEU A 20 -14.70 18.21 -0.13
N PRO A 21 -15.61 17.21 -0.26
CA PRO A 21 -15.79 16.23 0.78
C PRO A 21 -14.44 15.56 1.07
N ALA A 22 -13.87 15.89 2.23
CA ALA A 22 -12.65 15.25 2.69
C ALA A 22 -12.97 13.78 2.94
N LEU A 23 -12.21 12.87 2.30
CA LEU A 23 -12.11 11.51 2.81
C LEU A 23 -11.46 11.65 4.19
N SER A 24 -12.23 11.62 5.27
CA SER A 24 -11.68 11.83 6.62
C SER A 24 -10.78 10.67 6.99
N SER A 25 -9.47 10.80 6.70
CA SER A 25 -8.42 9.97 7.26
C SER A 25 -8.44 9.99 8.81
N GLN A 26 -9.08 11.01 9.41
CA GLN A 26 -9.32 11.12 10.85
C GLN A 26 -10.16 9.99 11.45
N ASP A 27 -11.04 9.32 10.69
CA ASP A 27 -11.92 8.28 11.26
C ASP A 27 -11.14 7.02 11.69
N PHE A 28 -9.93 6.83 11.18
CA PHE A 28 -9.07 5.70 11.53
C PHE A 28 -8.08 6.03 12.64
N LEU A 29 -7.76 7.32 12.88
CA LEU A 29 -6.73 7.78 13.82
C LEU A 29 -7.17 7.75 15.30
N ASP A 30 -8.45 7.50 15.59
CA ASP A 30 -8.94 7.20 16.94
C ASP A 30 -8.72 5.71 17.32
N CYS A 31 -7.69 5.08 16.73
CA CYS A 31 -7.37 3.68 16.92
C CYS A 31 -6.53 3.46 18.18
N GLY A 32 -7.19 3.43 19.33
CA GLY A 32 -6.71 2.64 20.47
C GLY A 32 -6.54 1.16 20.08
N VAL A 33 -6.26 0.30 21.06
CA VAL A 33 -6.03 -1.16 20.84
C VAL A 33 -7.15 -1.82 20.00
N GLU A 34 -8.39 -1.34 20.10
CA GLU A 34 -9.53 -1.86 19.34
C GLU A 34 -9.46 -1.54 17.84
N GLY A 35 -9.07 -0.32 17.46
CA GLY A 35 -8.94 0.07 16.06
C GLY A 35 -7.82 -0.71 15.36
N TYR A 36 -6.70 -0.89 16.04
CA TYR A 36 -5.61 -1.75 15.58
C TYR A 36 -6.08 -3.18 15.33
N GLN A 37 -6.76 -3.82 16.30
CA GLN A 37 -7.23 -5.20 16.17
C GLN A 37 -8.19 -5.37 14.98
N LYS A 38 -9.14 -4.44 14.81
CA LYS A 38 -10.08 -4.45 13.69
C LYS A 38 -9.37 -4.33 12.34
N LEU A 39 -8.47 -3.35 12.20
CA LEU A 39 -7.72 -3.13 10.97
C LEU A 39 -6.79 -4.31 10.66
N PHE A 40 -6.04 -4.80 11.65
CA PHE A 40 -5.15 -5.93 11.49
C PHE A 40 -5.90 -7.21 11.08
N SER A 41 -7.06 -7.46 11.70
CA SER A 41 -7.91 -8.58 11.30
C SER A 41 -8.41 -8.43 9.86
N ALA A 42 -8.84 -7.24 9.46
CA ALA A 42 -9.27 -6.99 8.08
C ALA A 42 -8.10 -7.19 7.09
N LEU A 43 -6.89 -6.76 7.44
CA LEU A 43 -5.70 -6.96 6.62
C LEU A 43 -5.35 -8.42 6.45
N LYS A 44 -5.40 -9.22 7.53
CA LYS A 44 -5.19 -10.67 7.44
C LYS A 44 -6.17 -11.34 6.49
N GLN A 45 -7.44 -10.91 6.50
CA GLN A 45 -8.49 -11.47 5.64
C GLN A 45 -8.39 -10.99 4.20
N ALA A 46 -7.96 -9.74 3.98
CA ALA A 46 -7.76 -9.14 2.66
C ALA A 46 -6.41 -9.51 2.03
N SER A 47 -5.49 -10.07 2.81
CA SER A 47 -4.15 -10.44 2.33
C SER A 47 -4.24 -11.49 1.23
N PRO A 48 -3.53 -11.32 0.10
CA PRO A 48 -3.48 -12.33 -0.97
C PRO A 48 -2.90 -13.68 -0.52
N VAL A 49 -2.17 -13.68 0.60
CA VAL A 49 -1.40 -14.80 1.13
C VAL A 49 -1.53 -14.88 2.65
N THR A 50 -1.21 -16.03 3.25
CA THR A 50 -1.32 -16.21 4.71
C THR A 50 -0.35 -15.32 5.47
N VAL A 51 -0.79 -14.72 6.59
CA VAL A 51 0.05 -13.85 7.43
C VAL A 51 0.32 -14.52 8.78
N ARG A 52 1.60 -14.69 9.15
CA ARG A 52 2.01 -15.25 10.45
C ARG A 52 3.10 -14.42 11.13
N PHE A 53 3.32 -14.71 12.41
CA PHE A 53 4.37 -14.07 13.21
C PHE A 53 5.46 -15.07 13.57
N GLU A 54 6.72 -14.68 13.44
CA GLU A 54 7.87 -15.49 13.85
C GLU A 54 8.97 -14.64 14.50
N GLU A 55 9.92 -15.31 15.15
CA GLU A 55 11.19 -14.70 15.52
C GLU A 55 12.05 -14.50 14.27
N VAL A 56 12.27 -13.25 13.90
CA VAL A 56 13.08 -12.85 12.75
C VAL A 56 14.41 -12.31 13.26
N ASN A 57 15.49 -13.06 13.00
CA ASN A 57 16.82 -12.82 13.58
C ASN A 57 17.81 -12.12 12.62
N ASP A 58 17.39 -11.80 11.40
CA ASP A 58 18.23 -11.15 10.38
C ASP A 58 18.20 -9.61 10.42
N GLY A 59 17.45 -9.04 11.38
CA GLY A 59 17.28 -7.60 11.54
C GLY A 59 16.11 -7.00 10.75
N SER A 60 15.44 -7.77 9.90
CA SER A 60 14.24 -7.31 9.19
C SER A 60 12.99 -7.30 10.09
N HIS A 61 12.00 -6.48 9.70
CA HIS A 61 10.70 -6.38 10.38
C HIS A 61 9.71 -7.44 9.88
N GLY A 62 9.94 -7.99 8.68
CA GLY A 62 9.12 -9.00 8.05
C GLY A 62 9.59 -9.28 6.63
N TYR A 63 8.97 -10.26 5.99
CA TYR A 63 9.19 -10.58 4.58
C TYR A 63 8.04 -11.38 3.96
N PHE A 64 7.86 -11.21 2.65
CA PHE A 64 7.00 -12.03 1.82
C PHE A 64 7.78 -13.21 1.18
N SER A 65 7.32 -14.43 1.43
CA SER A 65 7.86 -15.64 0.81
C SER A 65 7.02 -16.11 -0.38
N ARG A 66 7.55 -15.93 -1.60
CA ARG A 66 6.92 -16.47 -2.82
C ARG A 66 6.84 -18.00 -2.82
N ASN A 67 7.83 -18.70 -2.28
CA ASN A 67 7.83 -20.16 -2.31
C ASN A 67 6.76 -20.77 -1.41
N LYS A 68 6.53 -20.14 -0.24
CA LYS A 68 5.56 -20.61 0.76
C LYS A 68 4.20 -19.91 0.68
N GLN A 69 4.08 -18.88 -0.18
CA GLN A 69 2.87 -18.07 -0.32
C GLN A 69 2.39 -17.54 1.04
N GLU A 70 3.29 -16.85 1.74
CA GLU A 70 3.04 -16.32 3.08
C GLU A 70 3.80 -15.03 3.36
N ILE A 71 3.26 -14.20 4.25
CA ILE A 71 3.90 -13.03 4.84
C ILE A 71 4.29 -13.37 6.28
N VAL A 72 5.54 -13.10 6.63
CA VAL A 72 6.09 -13.31 7.96
C VAL A 72 6.37 -11.95 8.57
N LEU A 73 5.81 -11.70 9.76
CA LEU A 73 6.06 -10.50 10.53
C LEU A 73 6.87 -10.84 11.79
N LYS A 74 7.80 -9.98 12.16
CA LYS A 74 8.57 -10.11 13.39
C LYS A 74 7.68 -9.98 14.62
N GLN A 75 7.88 -10.87 15.60
CA GLN A 75 7.19 -10.78 16.89
C GLN A 75 7.68 -9.58 17.72
N GLY A 76 6.78 -9.00 18.52
CA GLY A 76 7.11 -7.94 19.47
C GLY A 76 7.28 -6.54 18.88
N MET A 77 6.92 -6.34 17.61
CA MET A 77 6.89 -5.00 16.99
C MET A 77 5.75 -4.14 17.55
N SER A 78 5.90 -2.81 17.42
CA SER A 78 4.82 -1.89 17.73
C SER A 78 3.63 -2.10 16.78
N GLN A 79 2.45 -1.62 17.18
CA GLN A 79 1.25 -1.70 16.33
C GLN A 79 1.44 -0.97 14.99
N ALA A 80 2.06 0.21 15.02
CA ALA A 80 2.35 0.99 13.81
C ALA A 80 3.33 0.27 12.89
N ASP A 81 4.45 -0.22 13.42
CA ASP A 81 5.46 -0.95 12.64
C ASP A 81 4.89 -2.23 12.03
N THR A 82 4.03 -2.93 12.78
CA THR A 82 3.36 -4.15 12.31
C THR A 82 2.46 -3.87 11.12
N LEU A 83 1.66 -2.80 11.17
CA LEU A 83 0.77 -2.42 10.07
C LEU A 83 1.55 -1.92 8.86
N ALA A 84 2.55 -1.05 9.07
CA ALA A 84 3.41 -0.54 8.01
C ALA A 84 4.15 -1.67 7.28
N THR A 85 4.75 -2.59 8.04
CA THR A 85 5.41 -3.78 7.48
C THR A 85 4.41 -4.65 6.72
N LEU A 86 3.23 -4.91 7.30
CA LEU A 86 2.23 -5.73 6.64
C LEU A 86 1.74 -5.11 5.32
N PHE A 87 1.54 -3.78 5.24
CA PHE A 87 1.20 -3.14 3.98
C PHE A 87 2.28 -3.31 2.92
N HIS A 88 3.55 -3.14 3.30
CA HIS A 88 4.68 -3.32 2.41
C HIS A 88 4.75 -4.76 1.87
N GLU A 89 4.63 -5.75 2.74
CA GLU A 89 4.66 -7.15 2.33
C GLU A 89 3.42 -7.57 1.51
N MET A 90 2.24 -7.02 1.83
CA MET A 90 1.03 -7.20 1.02
C MET A 90 1.19 -6.56 -0.37
N ALA A 91 1.89 -5.43 -0.46
CA ALA A 91 2.21 -4.82 -1.74
C ALA A 91 3.13 -5.73 -2.56
N HIS A 92 4.17 -6.31 -1.96
CA HIS A 92 5.00 -7.32 -2.63
C HIS A 92 4.20 -8.53 -3.09
N ALA A 93 3.30 -9.05 -2.26
CA ALA A 93 2.43 -10.16 -2.64
C ALA A 93 1.47 -9.81 -3.79
N SER A 94 0.94 -8.58 -3.82
CA SER A 94 0.01 -8.11 -4.85
C SER A 94 0.68 -7.74 -6.18
N LEU A 95 1.90 -7.21 -6.13
CA LEU A 95 2.65 -6.73 -7.30
C LEU A 95 3.57 -7.80 -7.89
N HIS A 96 4.25 -8.57 -7.03
CA HIS A 96 5.47 -9.30 -7.41
C HIS A 96 5.36 -10.82 -7.24
N ASN A 97 4.15 -11.35 -7.07
CA ASN A 97 3.91 -12.78 -6.93
C ASN A 97 3.64 -13.52 -8.26
N ASN A 98 3.92 -12.87 -9.41
CA ASN A 98 3.79 -13.48 -10.73
C ASN A 98 5.18 -13.71 -11.38
N GLU A 99 5.21 -14.55 -12.41
CA GLU A 99 6.43 -14.88 -13.15
C GLU A 99 7.04 -13.65 -13.86
N GLU A 100 6.20 -12.77 -14.40
CA GLU A 100 6.62 -11.53 -15.09
C GLU A 100 7.42 -10.60 -14.17
N ALA A 101 7.09 -10.59 -12.88
CA ALA A 101 7.81 -9.82 -11.88
C ALA A 101 9.18 -10.40 -11.55
N LYS A 102 9.61 -11.56 -12.05
CA LYS A 102 10.98 -12.04 -11.82
C LYS A 102 12.02 -11.14 -12.51
N GLU A 103 11.71 -10.70 -13.71
CA GLU A 103 12.58 -9.89 -14.57
C GLU A 103 12.65 -8.41 -14.18
N VAL A 104 11.78 -7.95 -13.28
CA VAL A 104 11.80 -6.56 -12.80
C VAL A 104 12.98 -6.36 -11.82
N ASP A 105 13.73 -5.28 -12.00
CA ASP A 105 14.84 -4.91 -11.11
C ASP A 105 14.38 -4.80 -9.66
N ARG A 106 15.24 -5.21 -8.72
CA ARG A 106 14.90 -5.21 -7.29
C ARG A 106 14.53 -3.82 -6.78
N HIS A 107 15.28 -2.77 -7.15
CA HIS A 107 14.98 -1.42 -6.67
C HIS A 107 13.63 -0.92 -7.18
N ILE A 108 13.25 -1.29 -8.41
CA ILE A 108 11.92 -0.97 -8.93
C ILE A 108 10.83 -1.64 -8.08
N LYS A 109 11.05 -2.91 -7.68
CA LYS A 109 10.09 -3.63 -6.81
C LYS A 109 9.91 -2.97 -5.46
N GLU A 110 11.01 -2.61 -4.79
CA GLU A 110 10.95 -1.94 -3.48
C GLU A 110 10.19 -0.61 -3.59
N VAL A 111 10.50 0.19 -4.61
CA VAL A 111 9.85 1.49 -4.82
C VAL A 111 8.36 1.35 -5.12
N GLU A 112 7.97 0.35 -5.91
CA GLU A 112 6.55 0.05 -6.15
C GLU A 112 5.83 -0.40 -4.87
N ALA A 113 6.48 -1.26 -4.08
CA ALA A 113 5.92 -1.75 -2.82
C ALA A 113 5.77 -0.63 -1.77
N GLU A 114 6.81 0.18 -1.59
CA GLU A 114 6.81 1.39 -0.74
C GLU A 114 5.71 2.37 -1.19
N SER A 115 5.58 2.61 -2.49
CA SER A 115 4.55 3.51 -3.02
C SER A 115 3.13 3.03 -2.70
N VAL A 116 2.87 1.73 -2.81
CA VAL A 116 1.56 1.16 -2.44
C VAL A 116 1.36 1.21 -0.92
N ALA A 117 2.38 0.87 -0.13
CA ALA A 117 2.31 0.92 1.33
C ALA A 117 2.05 2.34 1.85
N TYR A 118 2.64 3.35 1.22
CA TYR A 118 2.40 4.76 1.52
C TYR A 118 0.95 5.16 1.26
N VAL A 119 0.38 4.76 0.11
CA VAL A 119 -1.04 5.03 -0.20
C VAL A 119 -1.96 4.38 0.82
N LEU A 120 -1.71 3.12 1.19
CA LEU A 120 -2.49 2.42 2.21
C LEU A 120 -2.36 3.09 3.59
N SER A 121 -1.13 3.43 3.99
CA SER A 121 -0.87 4.09 5.27
C SER A 121 -1.56 5.45 5.36
N THR A 122 -1.46 6.25 4.29
CA THR A 122 -2.13 7.56 4.19
C THR A 122 -3.65 7.40 4.27
N HIS A 123 -4.22 6.43 3.56
CA HIS A 123 -5.66 6.17 3.56
C HIS A 123 -6.19 5.79 4.95
N PHE A 124 -5.45 4.96 5.69
CA PHE A 124 -5.82 4.51 7.03
C PHE A 124 -5.24 5.39 8.16
N GLY A 125 -4.64 6.54 7.84
CA GLY A 125 -4.14 7.50 8.82
C GLY A 125 -2.92 7.03 9.64
N LEU A 126 -2.14 6.08 9.14
CA LEU A 126 -0.96 5.57 9.84
C LEU A 126 0.27 6.44 9.55
N PRO A 127 1.12 6.73 10.56
CA PRO A 127 2.39 7.38 10.32
C PRO A 127 3.24 6.46 9.42
N CYS A 128 3.66 6.97 8.26
CA CYS A 128 4.56 6.27 7.36
C CYS A 128 5.80 7.12 7.07
N GLU A 129 6.90 6.44 6.79
CA GLU A 129 8.11 7.09 6.28
C GLU A 129 7.87 7.56 4.84
N GLU A 130 8.51 8.66 4.45
CA GLU A 130 8.40 9.18 3.09
C GLU A 130 8.94 8.17 2.07
N VAL A 131 8.15 7.89 1.03
CA VAL A 131 8.64 7.14 -0.14
C VAL A 131 9.77 7.92 -0.77
N SER A 132 10.79 7.24 -1.30
CA SER A 132 11.87 7.86 -2.06
C SER A 132 11.38 8.41 -3.42
N LEU A 133 10.61 9.49 -3.36
CA LEU A 133 10.11 10.27 -4.50
C LEU A 133 11.26 10.72 -5.41
N ALA A 134 12.43 10.98 -4.82
CA ALA A 134 13.66 11.31 -5.53
C ALA A 134 14.09 10.22 -6.52
N TYR A 135 13.89 8.95 -6.18
CA TYR A 135 14.25 7.84 -7.06
C TYR A 135 13.29 7.72 -8.26
N ILE A 136 11.98 7.89 -8.01
CA ILE A 136 10.95 7.93 -9.07
C ILE A 136 11.17 9.12 -10.00
N ALA A 137 11.56 10.28 -9.46
CA ALA A 137 11.84 11.48 -10.24
C ALA A 137 12.98 11.28 -11.26
N GLY A 138 13.97 10.44 -10.92
CA GLY A 138 15.06 10.08 -11.83
C GLY A 138 14.61 9.31 -13.08
N TRP A 139 13.42 8.69 -13.05
CA TRP A 139 12.83 8.02 -14.21
C TRP A 139 12.06 8.97 -15.12
N ALA A 140 11.59 10.10 -14.60
CA ALA A 140 10.90 11.15 -15.34
C ALA A 140 11.88 12.00 -16.17
N SER A 141 12.67 11.36 -17.02
CA SER A 141 13.63 12.00 -17.92
C SER A 141 13.16 11.92 -19.39
N ALA A 142 13.83 12.65 -20.28
CA ALA A 142 13.57 12.61 -21.74
C ALA A 142 13.93 11.25 -22.38
N ASP A 143 14.53 10.34 -21.62
CA ASP A 143 14.82 8.98 -22.02
C ASP A 143 13.52 8.16 -22.11
N LYS A 144 13.24 7.66 -23.32
CA LYS A 144 12.01 6.92 -23.62
C LYS A 144 11.90 5.61 -22.83
N ASP A 145 13.02 4.96 -22.54
CA ASP A 145 13.03 3.67 -21.85
C ASP A 145 12.71 3.88 -20.37
N LYS A 146 13.30 4.91 -19.74
CA LYS A 146 12.99 5.32 -18.36
C LYS A 146 11.54 5.79 -18.21
N MET A 147 11.03 6.52 -19.19
CA MET A 147 9.62 6.92 -19.22
C MET A 147 8.68 5.71 -19.34
N GLY A 148 9.08 4.68 -20.08
CA GLY A 148 8.35 3.41 -20.16
C GLY A 148 8.28 2.70 -18.81
N ILE A 149 9.42 2.60 -18.12
CA ILE A 149 9.50 2.04 -16.75
C ILE A 149 8.57 2.79 -15.81
N LEU A 150 8.66 4.12 -15.77
CA LEU A 150 7.82 4.96 -14.91
C LEU A 150 6.33 4.72 -15.15
N LYS A 151 5.89 4.71 -16.41
CA LYS A 151 4.47 4.47 -16.75
C LYS A 151 4.00 3.09 -16.33
N ASN A 152 4.82 2.07 -16.55
CA ASN A 152 4.48 0.70 -16.17
C ASN A 152 4.39 0.55 -14.65
N SER A 153 5.36 1.09 -13.91
CA SER A 153 5.37 1.12 -12.45
C SER A 153 4.16 1.86 -11.90
N MET A 154 3.84 3.05 -12.41
CA MET A 154 2.67 3.82 -11.97
C MET A 154 1.35 3.07 -12.22
N SER A 155 1.24 2.37 -13.35
CA SER A 155 0.07 1.55 -13.65
C SER A 155 -0.07 0.39 -12.66
N ARG A 156 1.04 -0.30 -12.35
CA ARG A 156 1.09 -1.38 -11.37
C ARG A 156 0.75 -0.90 -9.96
N ILE A 157 1.39 0.18 -9.50
CA ILE A 157 1.16 0.82 -8.20
C ILE A 157 -0.32 1.15 -8.04
N ARG A 158 -0.91 1.90 -8.99
CA ARG A 158 -2.32 2.28 -8.94
C ARG A 158 -3.23 1.06 -8.89
N GLY A 159 -2.96 0.05 -9.73
CA GLY A 159 -3.74 -1.18 -9.77
C GLY A 159 -3.68 -1.96 -8.46
N ALA A 160 -2.49 -2.12 -7.89
CA ALA A 160 -2.31 -2.84 -6.63
C ALA A 160 -2.92 -2.09 -5.44
N ALA A 161 -2.68 -0.78 -5.32
CA ALA A 161 -3.28 0.05 -4.28
C ALA A 161 -4.80 0.01 -4.33
N SER A 162 -5.40 0.20 -5.51
CA SER A 162 -6.86 0.15 -5.68
C SER A 162 -7.45 -1.21 -5.28
N ARG A 163 -6.81 -2.32 -5.69
CA ARG A 163 -7.26 -3.67 -5.31
C ARG A 163 -7.18 -3.89 -3.81
N LEU A 164 -6.03 -3.59 -3.20
CA LEU A 164 -5.83 -3.79 -1.76
C LEU A 164 -6.78 -2.92 -0.94
N LEU A 165 -6.92 -1.63 -1.26
CA LEU A 165 -7.89 -0.75 -0.60
C LEU A 165 -9.31 -1.31 -0.66
N THR A 166 -9.75 -1.75 -1.85
CA THR A 166 -11.10 -2.29 -2.04
C THR A 166 -11.34 -3.53 -1.17
N GLU A 167 -10.39 -4.47 -1.14
CA GLU A 167 -10.55 -5.69 -0.33
C GLU A 167 -10.48 -5.39 1.18
N ILE A 168 -9.57 -4.53 1.62
CA ILE A 168 -9.47 -4.14 3.04
C ILE A 168 -10.75 -3.45 3.51
N GLU A 169 -11.27 -2.47 2.75
CA GLU A 169 -12.50 -1.78 3.09
C GLU A 169 -13.72 -2.71 3.12
N LYS A 170 -13.77 -3.68 2.20
CA LYS A 170 -14.81 -4.71 2.17
C LYS A 170 -14.77 -5.56 3.43
N GLU A 171 -13.60 -5.99 3.88
CA GLU A 171 -13.46 -6.74 5.14
C GLU A 171 -13.80 -5.88 6.37
N LEU A 172 -13.41 -4.59 6.38
CA LEU A 172 -13.81 -3.65 7.44
C LEU A 172 -15.33 -3.45 7.49
N LYS A 173 -16.00 -3.32 6.34
CA LYS A 173 -17.47 -3.19 6.26
C LYS A 173 -18.18 -4.44 6.77
N LYS A 174 -17.70 -5.63 6.41
CA LYS A 174 -18.24 -6.90 6.93
C LYS A 174 -18.16 -6.97 8.47
N SER A 175 -17.01 -6.59 9.03
CA SER A 175 -16.80 -6.55 10.48
C SER A 175 -17.80 -5.61 11.19
N LYS A 176 -18.06 -4.42 10.63
CA LYS A 176 -19.06 -3.49 11.16
C LYS A 176 -20.49 -4.04 11.11
N SER A 177 -20.87 -4.71 10.01
CA SER A 177 -22.21 -5.31 9.88
C SER A 177 -22.46 -6.45 10.86
N SER A 178 -21.44 -7.24 11.20
CA SER A 178 -21.55 -8.31 12.21
C SER A 178 -21.70 -7.78 13.65
N GLN A 179 -21.25 -6.54 13.92
CA GLN A 179 -21.40 -5.90 15.24
C GLN A 179 -22.78 -5.25 15.45
N MET A 180 -23.56 -5.01 14.40
CA MET A 180 -24.92 -4.41 14.52
C MET A 180 -26.05 -5.43 14.68
N ILE A 181 -25.76 -6.73 14.56
CA ILE A 181 -26.74 -7.82 14.63
C ILE A 181 -26.59 -8.64 15.94
N ALA A 182 -25.62 -8.28 16.79
CA ALA A 182 -25.38 -8.88 18.10
C ALA A 182 -25.76 -7.90 19.21
#